data_AF-A0A9P6M4Z8-F1
#
_entry.id   AF-A0A9P6M4Z8-F1
#
_cell.length_a   1.000
_cell.length_b   1.000
_cell.length_c   1.000
_cell.angle_alpha   90.00
_cell.angle_beta   90.00
_cell.angle_gamma   90.00
#
_symmetry.space_group_name_H-M   'P 1'
#
loop_
_entity.id
_entity.type
_entity.pdbx_description
1 polymer ?
#
loop_
_entity_poly.entity_id
_entity_poly.type
_entity_poly.pdbx_seq_one_letter_code
_entity_poly.pdbx_strand_id
1 'polypeptide(L)'
;MFPPPAPGLEIAPTEEEAIAFCKGRAYKGSKSLKPIPKGFIRSEATRYYEASGKKFVQVTGYFNREAYNLSSTDGGGQYGTSPARGFPHFVALVEPDVERFCIRCCQEKTDCNINKSHLGCPAVIPELP
;
A
#
# COMPACT_ATOMS: atom_id res chain seq x y z
N MET A 1 -5.14 1.71 0.78
CA MET A 1 -4.39 0.45 1.00
C MET A 1 -4.85 -0.57 -0.02
N PHE A 2 -3.98 -1.53 -0.34
CA PHE A 2 -4.23 -2.58 -1.34
C PHE A 2 -4.11 -3.95 -0.66
N PRO A 3 -5.13 -4.49 0.01
CA PRO A 3 -5.15 -5.88 0.41
C PRO A 3 -5.49 -6.78 -0.78
N PRO A 4 -5.34 -8.12 -0.65
CA PRO A 4 -5.78 -9.07 -1.66
C PRO A 4 -7.28 -8.96 -1.96
N PRO A 5 -7.73 -9.46 -3.12
CA PRO A 5 -9.12 -9.32 -3.58
C PRO A 5 -10.14 -9.98 -2.64
N ALA A 6 -9.72 -10.99 -1.87
CA ALA A 6 -10.51 -11.64 -0.83
C ALA A 6 -9.69 -11.85 0.46
N PRO A 7 -10.36 -11.92 1.64
CA PRO A 7 -9.70 -12.24 2.91
C PRO A 7 -8.96 -13.59 2.86
N GLY A 8 -7.78 -13.62 3.49
CA GLY A 8 -6.97 -14.85 3.63
C GLY A 8 -6.24 -15.34 2.40
N LEU A 9 -6.28 -14.62 1.29
CA LEU A 9 -5.38 -14.88 0.17
C LEU A 9 -3.99 -14.33 0.46
N GLU A 10 -2.97 -14.95 -0.13
CA GLU A 10 -1.59 -14.48 -0.06
C GLU A 10 -1.35 -13.29 -1.02
N ILE A 11 -0.39 -12.43 -0.67
CA ILE A 11 -0.09 -11.23 -1.46
C ILE A 11 0.57 -11.59 -2.80
N ALA A 12 1.68 -12.32 -2.78
CA ALA A 12 2.50 -12.60 -3.97
C ALA A 12 1.71 -13.30 -5.11
N PRO A 13 0.83 -14.30 -4.84
CA PRO A 13 0.03 -14.92 -5.91
C PRO A 13 -1.04 -14.01 -6.51
N THR A 14 -1.40 -12.91 -5.84
CA THR A 14 -2.52 -12.04 -6.21
C THR A 14 -2.08 -10.64 -6.63
N GLU A 15 -0.79 -10.39 -6.87
CA GLU A 15 -0.21 -9.06 -7.14
C GLU A 15 -0.89 -8.27 -8.27
N GLU A 16 -1.46 -8.97 -9.27
CA GLU A 16 -2.19 -8.39 -10.41
C GLU A 16 -3.68 -8.13 -10.14
N GLU A 17 -4.21 -8.62 -9.00
CA GLU A 17 -5.62 -8.57 -8.62
C GLU A 17 -5.89 -7.57 -7.49
N ALA A 18 -4.95 -6.66 -7.25
CA ALA A 18 -5.02 -5.68 -6.17
C ALA A 18 -6.31 -4.85 -6.22
N ILE A 19 -7.05 -4.81 -5.10
CA ILE A 19 -8.21 -3.92 -4.97
C ILE A 19 -7.80 -2.73 -4.10
N ALA A 20 -8.06 -1.52 -4.57
CA ALA A 20 -7.82 -0.31 -3.80
C ALA A 20 -8.94 -0.07 -2.76
N PHE A 21 -8.56 0.14 -1.51
CA PHE A 21 -9.46 0.52 -0.42
C PHE A 21 -9.13 1.91 0.13
N CYS A 22 -10.17 2.66 0.50
CA CYS A 22 -10.06 4.01 1.07
C CYS A 22 -10.43 4.08 2.55
N LYS A 23 -9.73 4.95 3.28
CA LYS A 23 -10.13 5.38 4.64
C LYS A 23 -11.25 6.42 4.52
N GLY A 24 -12.42 6.14 5.09
CA GLY A 24 -13.58 7.04 5.06
C GLY A 24 -14.61 6.69 3.98
N ARG A 25 -15.47 7.66 3.61
CA ARG A 25 -16.47 7.47 2.54
C ARG A 25 -15.76 7.22 1.21
N ALA A 26 -16.28 6.30 0.40
CA ALA A 26 -15.80 6.08 -0.97
C ALA A 26 -15.64 7.43 -1.68
N TYR A 27 -14.51 7.63 -2.36
CA TYR A 27 -14.28 8.85 -3.13
C TYR A 27 -15.46 9.05 -4.08
N LYS A 28 -16.13 10.21 -4.04
CA LYS A 28 -17.38 10.48 -4.80
C LYS A 28 -17.27 10.19 -6.30
N GLY A 29 -16.06 10.12 -6.86
CA GLY A 29 -15.80 9.79 -8.26
C GLY A 29 -15.39 8.34 -8.56
N SER A 30 -15.36 7.42 -7.59
CA SER A 30 -15.02 6.02 -7.82
C SER A 30 -16.06 5.08 -7.24
N LYS A 31 -16.85 4.48 -8.12
CA LYS A 31 -17.83 3.43 -7.77
C LYS A 31 -17.17 2.12 -7.32
N SER A 32 -15.85 2.00 -7.49
CA SER A 32 -15.09 0.75 -7.35
C SER A 32 -14.32 0.64 -6.03
N LEU A 33 -14.22 1.71 -5.23
CA LEU A 33 -13.40 1.74 -4.03
C LEU A 33 -14.21 1.24 -2.81
N LYS A 34 -13.83 0.07 -2.29
CA LYS A 34 -14.41 -0.49 -1.07
C LYS A 34 -13.89 0.26 0.16
N PRO A 35 -14.72 0.46 1.20
CA PRO A 35 -14.26 1.01 2.47
C PRO A 35 -13.31 0.00 3.14
N ILE A 36 -12.20 0.51 3.70
CA ILE A 36 -11.28 -0.30 4.50
C ILE A 36 -12.05 -0.97 5.66
N PRO A 37 -11.85 -2.28 5.93
CA PRO A 37 -12.46 -2.93 7.09
C PRO A 37 -12.13 -2.20 8.39
N LYS A 38 -13.12 -2.08 9.28
CA LYS A 38 -12.91 -1.41 10.57
C LYS A 38 -11.80 -2.12 11.35
N GLY A 39 -10.85 -1.34 11.88
CA GLY A 39 -9.72 -1.88 12.64
C GLY A 39 -8.60 -2.48 11.79
N PHE A 40 -8.72 -2.50 10.46
CA PHE A 40 -7.65 -2.99 9.60
C PHE A 40 -6.42 -2.08 9.63
N ILE A 41 -6.58 -0.76 9.45
CA ILE A 41 -5.45 0.18 9.55
C ILE A 41 -5.29 0.70 10.98
N ARG A 42 -4.08 0.58 11.52
CA ARG A 42 -3.64 1.27 12.75
C ARG A 42 -3.35 2.72 12.41
N SER A 43 -4.41 3.54 12.50
CA SER A 43 -4.39 4.92 12.01
C SER A 43 -3.40 5.81 12.77
N GLU A 44 -3.21 5.53 14.05
CA GLU A 44 -2.25 6.15 14.96
C GLU A 44 -0.79 5.87 14.58
N ALA A 45 -0.53 4.78 13.84
CA ALA A 45 0.79 4.38 13.37
C ALA A 45 0.99 4.66 11.87
N THR A 46 0.09 5.43 11.24
CA THR A 46 0.19 5.80 9.83
C THR A 46 0.95 7.12 9.68
N ARG A 47 1.97 7.14 8.83
CA ARG A 47 2.77 8.33 8.49
C ARG A 47 2.49 8.75 7.06
N TYR A 48 2.23 10.04 6.85
CA TYR A 48 2.11 10.65 5.53
C TYR A 48 3.23 11.65 5.35
N TYR A 49 3.84 11.65 4.17
CA TYR A 49 4.85 12.62 3.79
C TYR A 49 4.67 13.02 2.33
N GLU A 50 4.77 14.33 2.06
CA GLU A 50 4.79 14.91 0.71
C GLU A 50 6.14 15.61 0.52
N ALA A 51 6.89 15.16 -0.49
CA ALA A 51 8.15 15.81 -0.84
C ALA A 51 7.89 17.20 -1.44
N SER A 52 8.76 18.16 -1.11
CA SER A 52 8.72 19.51 -1.67
C SER A 52 8.60 19.51 -3.19
N GLY A 53 7.69 20.32 -3.73
CA GLY A 53 7.40 20.36 -5.16
C GLY A 53 6.63 19.15 -5.68
N LYS A 54 6.04 18.33 -4.80
CA LYS A 54 5.23 17.14 -5.14
C LYS A 54 5.96 16.12 -6.00
N LYS A 55 7.28 15.97 -5.80
CA LYS A 55 8.08 14.93 -6.47
C LYS A 55 7.53 13.54 -6.18
N PHE A 56 7.19 13.30 -4.91
CA PHE A 56 6.48 12.11 -4.49
C PHE A 56 5.62 12.40 -3.26
N VAL A 57 4.61 11.54 -3.07
CA VAL A 57 3.85 11.44 -1.82
C VAL A 57 3.94 10.01 -1.34
N GLN A 58 4.04 9.80 -0.03
CA GLN A 58 4.06 8.47 0.55
C GLN A 58 3.15 8.35 1.76
N VAL A 59 2.69 7.13 1.98
CA VAL A 59 2.01 6.70 3.20
C VAL A 59 2.66 5.40 3.64
N THR A 60 3.17 5.35 4.86
CA THR A 60 3.61 4.12 5.51
C THR A 60 2.77 3.87 6.75
N GLY A 61 2.69 2.62 7.19
CA GLY A 61 2.04 2.31 8.46
C GLY A 61 1.88 0.83 8.71
N TYR A 62 1.06 0.55 9.71
CA TYR A 62 0.79 -0.80 10.17
C TYR A 62 -0.70 -1.12 10.06
N PHE A 63 -0.99 -2.41 9.97
CA PHE A 63 -2.36 -2.92 9.92
C PHE A 63 -2.56 -4.04 10.95
N ASN A 64 -3.79 -4.54 11.06
CA ASN A 64 -4.14 -5.74 11.80
C ASN A 64 -4.47 -6.84 10.79
N ARG A 65 -3.60 -7.85 10.65
CA ARG A 65 -3.80 -8.93 9.68
C ARG A 65 -5.09 -9.73 9.91
N GLU A 66 -5.50 -9.88 11.17
CA GLU A 66 -6.67 -10.66 11.56
C GLU A 66 -7.97 -10.03 11.05
N ALA A 67 -8.01 -8.69 10.97
CA ALA A 67 -9.18 -7.97 10.45
C ALA A 67 -9.47 -8.25 8.96
N TYR A 68 -8.56 -8.95 8.26
CA TYR A 68 -8.73 -9.41 6.89
C TYR A 68 -8.23 -10.85 6.67
N ASN A 69 -8.12 -11.64 7.74
CA ASN A 69 -7.66 -13.04 7.75
C ASN A 69 -6.30 -13.31 7.08
N LEU A 70 -5.40 -12.33 7.00
CA LEU A 70 -4.11 -12.51 6.34
C LEU A 70 -3.18 -13.40 7.17
N SER A 71 -2.39 -14.24 6.51
CA SER A 71 -1.46 -15.17 7.16
C SER A 71 -0.30 -14.44 7.82
N SER A 72 0.15 -14.92 8.99
CA SER A 72 1.39 -14.45 9.63
C SER A 72 2.66 -14.99 8.98
N THR A 73 2.54 -15.91 8.02
CA THR A 73 3.67 -16.49 7.26
C THR A 73 3.75 -15.96 5.84
N ASP A 74 2.82 -15.09 5.45
CA ASP A 74 2.86 -14.41 4.15
C ASP A 74 3.83 -13.23 4.25
N GLY A 75 5.01 -13.37 3.64
CA GLY A 75 6.05 -12.35 3.60
C GLY A 75 5.68 -11.12 2.76
N GLY A 76 4.56 -11.19 2.04
CA GLY A 76 4.03 -10.07 1.31
C GLY A 76 4.44 -10.03 -0.15
N GLY A 77 4.26 -8.84 -0.73
CA GLY A 77 4.47 -8.60 -2.14
C GLY A 77 4.14 -7.17 -2.55
N GLN A 78 4.22 -6.92 -3.84
CA GLN A 78 4.00 -5.63 -4.45
C GLN A 78 2.66 -5.58 -5.18
N TYR A 79 1.78 -4.69 -4.75
CA TYR A 79 0.57 -4.36 -5.49
C TYR A 79 0.76 -3.09 -6.32
N GLY A 80 0.56 -3.23 -7.62
CA GLY A 80 0.41 -2.10 -8.54
C GLY A 80 1.73 -1.50 -9.04
N THR A 81 1.89 -1.58 -10.36
CA THR A 81 2.78 -0.76 -11.20
C THR A 81 1.99 0.30 -11.99
N SER A 82 0.66 0.36 -11.81
CA SER A 82 -0.23 1.25 -12.57
C SER A 82 -0.23 2.69 -12.02
N PRO A 83 -0.31 3.73 -12.89
CA PRO A 83 -0.20 5.13 -12.47
C PRO A 83 -1.22 5.54 -11.40
N ALA A 84 -0.78 6.34 -10.44
CA ALA A 84 -1.66 7.01 -9.50
C ALA A 84 -2.15 8.34 -10.10
N ARG A 85 -3.31 8.85 -9.68
CA ARG A 85 -3.85 10.09 -10.26
C ARG A 85 -2.88 11.27 -10.06
N GLY A 86 -2.35 11.79 -11.16
CA GLY A 86 -1.37 12.89 -11.16
C GLY A 86 0.08 12.46 -10.92
N PHE A 87 0.37 11.16 -10.84
CA PHE A 87 1.69 10.59 -10.67
C PHE A 87 1.88 9.40 -11.64
N PRO A 88 2.78 9.50 -12.64
CA PRO A 88 3.01 8.44 -13.62
C PRO A 88 3.55 7.14 -13.01
N HIS A 89 4.14 7.20 -11.81
CA HIS A 89 4.71 6.05 -11.12
C HIS A 89 4.07 5.81 -9.77
N PHE A 90 3.98 4.53 -9.42
CA PHE A 90 3.30 4.05 -8.24
C PHE A 90 3.97 2.77 -7.74
N VAL A 91 4.05 2.62 -6.43
CA VAL A 91 4.44 1.39 -5.77
C VAL A 91 3.67 1.25 -4.46
N ALA A 92 3.10 0.08 -4.22
CA ALA A 92 2.61 -0.31 -2.91
C ALA A 92 3.13 -1.70 -2.53
N LEU A 93 3.59 -1.83 -1.29
CA LEU A 93 3.92 -3.12 -0.70
C LEU A 93 3.00 -3.39 0.48
N VAL A 94 2.70 -4.66 0.68
CA VAL A 94 1.96 -5.19 1.82
C VAL A 94 2.72 -6.40 2.35
N GLU A 95 3.05 -6.38 3.64
CA GLU A 95 3.86 -7.38 4.34
C GLU A 95 3.06 -7.93 5.55
N PRO A 96 2.24 -8.99 5.37
CA PRO A 96 1.37 -9.52 6.43
C PRO A 96 2.08 -10.15 7.63
N ASP A 97 3.24 -10.75 7.43
CA ASP A 97 4.08 -11.34 8.48
C ASP A 97 4.45 -10.32 9.58
N VAL A 98 4.78 -9.10 9.18
CA VAL A 98 5.12 -7.96 10.05
C VAL A 98 4.03 -6.88 10.12
N GLU A 99 2.86 -7.15 9.53
CA GLU A 99 1.69 -6.27 9.48
C GLU A 99 1.97 -4.84 9.00
N ARG A 100 2.82 -4.70 7.97
CA ARG A 100 3.29 -3.41 7.48
C ARG A 100 2.84 -3.15 6.04
N PHE A 101 2.50 -1.89 5.76
CA PHE A 101 2.29 -1.45 4.39
C PHE A 101 3.02 -0.14 4.10
N CYS A 102 3.33 0.07 2.83
CA CYS A 102 3.87 1.33 2.35
C CYS A 102 3.39 1.58 0.92
N ILE A 103 3.10 2.84 0.63
CA ILE A 103 2.57 3.29 -0.66
C ILE A 103 3.31 4.56 -1.02
N ARG A 104 3.81 4.67 -2.25
CA ARG A 104 4.40 5.90 -2.78
C ARG A 104 3.94 6.14 -4.22
N CYS A 105 3.53 7.38 -4.48
CA CYS A 105 3.24 7.87 -5.82
C CYS A 105 4.35 8.85 -6.22
N CYS A 106 4.91 8.72 -7.42
CA CYS A 106 6.08 9.48 -7.86
C CYS A 106 5.90 10.13 -9.24
N GLN A 107 6.52 11.29 -9.41
CA GLN A 107 6.64 11.96 -10.71
C GLN A 107 7.68 11.28 -11.59
N GLU A 108 8.79 10.83 -10.99
CA GLU A 108 9.87 10.15 -11.69
C GLU A 108 9.99 8.69 -11.25
N LYS A 109 10.38 7.82 -12.18
CA LYS A 109 10.57 6.39 -11.89
C LYS A 109 11.62 6.17 -10.81
N THR A 110 12.64 7.03 -10.76
CA THR A 110 13.74 6.97 -9.79
C THR A 110 13.30 7.19 -8.34
N ASP A 111 12.18 7.88 -8.12
CA ASP A 111 11.64 8.11 -6.77
C ASP A 111 10.82 6.92 -6.25
N CYS A 112 10.44 6.00 -7.16
CA CYS A 112 9.66 4.79 -6.92
C CYS A 112 10.51 3.54 -7.20
N ASN A 113 11.13 2.98 -6.16
CA ASN A 113 12.06 1.83 -6.26
C ASN A 113 11.37 0.48 -6.56
N ILE A 114 10.62 0.38 -7.65
CA ILE A 114 9.77 -0.78 -7.99
C ILE A 114 10.51 -2.13 -8.08
N ASN A 115 11.81 -2.15 -8.38
CA ASN A 115 12.58 -3.40 -8.55
C ASN A 115 13.18 -3.94 -7.23
N LYS A 116 12.84 -3.33 -6.08
CA LYS A 116 13.39 -3.68 -4.77
C LYS A 116 12.33 -4.21 -3.80
N SER A 117 11.18 -4.64 -4.30
CA SER A 117 10.05 -5.11 -3.50
C SER A 117 10.39 -6.26 -2.54
N HIS A 118 11.25 -7.18 -2.98
CA HIS A 118 11.77 -8.29 -2.15
C HIS A 118 12.59 -7.85 -0.92
N LEU A 119 13.05 -6.60 -0.86
CA LEU A 119 13.76 -6.02 0.30
C LEU A 119 12.80 -5.42 1.34
N GLY A 120 11.52 -5.38 1.01
CA GLY A 120 10.47 -4.89 1.89
C GLY A 120 10.32 -3.38 1.95
N CYS A 121 9.31 -2.95 2.71
CA CYS A 121 8.87 -1.56 2.77
C CYS A 121 9.97 -0.56 3.12
N PRO A 122 10.80 -0.76 4.16
CA PRO A 122 11.84 0.21 4.54
C PRO A 122 12.89 0.45 3.46
N ALA A 123 13.15 -0.55 2.61
CA ALA A 123 14.14 -0.45 1.54
C ALA A 123 13.55 0.24 0.29
N VAL A 124 12.27 0.03 -0.01
CA VAL A 124 11.58 0.64 -1.16
C VAL A 124 11.13 2.06 -0.85
N ILE A 125 10.48 2.24 0.30
CA ILE A 125 9.90 3.49 0.80
C ILE A 125 10.44 3.73 2.22
N PRO A 126 11.62 4.36 2.36
CA PRO A 126 12.15 4.72 3.66
C PRO A 126 11.17 5.60 4.45
N GLU A 127 11.15 5.42 5.76
CA GLU A 127 10.45 6.36 6.63
C GLU A 127 11.15 7.71 6.58
N LEU A 128 10.35 8.76 6.42
CA LEU A 128 10.82 10.14 6.37
C LEU A 128 10.30 10.87 7.62
N PRO A 129 11.08 11.84 8.15
CA PRO A 129 10.77 12.55 9.39
C PRO A 129 9.48 13.38 9.30
#